data_AF-A0A660LYL9-F1
#
_entry.id   AF-A0A660LYL9-F1
#
_cell.length_a   1.000
_cell.length_b   1.000
_cell.length_c   1.000
_cell.angle_alpha   90.00
_cell.angle_beta   90.00
_cell.angle_gamma   90.00
#
_symmetry.space_group_name_H-M   'P 1'
#
loop_
_entity.id
_entity.type
_entity.pdbx_description
1 polymer ?
#
loop_
_entity_poly.entity_id
_entity_poly.type
_entity_poly.pdbx_seq_one_letter_code
_entity_poly.pdbx_strand_id
1 'polypeptide(L)'
;KDDKFYGVKSTQNGEQKEFTADGLFVFIGLIPNTQFLADSDVELDLGGHIVTDEHLRTNVPGVFASGDVRSGATMQIASAVGEGAVAALQIREYLQEKAREE
;
A
#
# COMPACT_ATOMS: atom_id res chain seq x y z
N LYS A 1 24.79 9.68 -28.37
CA LYS A 1 24.01 10.64 -27.55
C LYS A 1 24.07 10.04 -26.16
N ASP A 2 24.91 10.59 -25.29
CA ASP A 2 25.23 10.12 -23.93
C ASP A 2 24.00 9.47 -23.27
N ASP A 3 24.13 8.29 -22.63
CA ASP A 3 23.10 7.43 -22.00
C ASP A 3 22.06 8.13 -21.10
N LYS A 4 21.41 9.17 -21.62
CA LYS A 4 20.52 10.10 -20.96
C LYS A 4 19.14 9.87 -21.55
N PHE A 5 18.17 9.87 -20.66
CA PHE A 5 16.78 9.99 -21.04
C PHE A 5 16.60 11.26 -21.89
N TYR A 6 15.91 11.13 -23.02
CA TYR A 6 15.66 12.26 -23.93
C TYR A 6 14.20 12.34 -24.39
N GLY A 7 13.34 11.40 -23.97
CA GLY A 7 11.96 11.35 -24.42
C GLY A 7 11.28 10.00 -24.22
N VAL A 8 10.00 9.96 -24.60
CA VAL A 8 9.13 8.79 -24.53
C VAL A 8 8.44 8.55 -25.86
N LYS A 9 8.24 7.27 -26.19
CA LYS A 9 7.45 6.84 -27.33
C LYS A 9 6.11 6.29 -26.84
N SER A 10 5.02 6.96 -27.19
CA SER A 10 3.66 6.52 -26.88
C SER A 10 3.08 5.75 -28.06
N THR A 11 2.37 4.65 -27.79
CA THR A 11 1.57 3.93 -28.78
C THR A 11 0.11 4.06 -28.40
N GLN A 12 -0.72 4.61 -29.29
CA GLN A 12 -2.17 4.65 -29.14
C GLN A 12 -2.80 4.13 -30.42
N ASN A 13 -3.65 3.10 -30.31
CA ASN A 13 -4.37 2.50 -31.45
C ASN A 13 -3.44 2.05 -32.60
N GLY A 14 -2.22 1.61 -32.28
CA GLY A 14 -1.21 1.20 -33.28
C GLY A 14 -0.42 2.36 -33.90
N GLU A 15 -0.82 3.61 -33.68
CA GLU A 15 -0.04 4.79 -34.06
C GLU A 15 1.02 5.09 -33.00
N GLN A 16 2.23 5.42 -33.44
CA GLN A 16 3.35 5.72 -32.58
C GLN A 16 3.69 7.21 -32.65
N LYS A 17 3.84 7.84 -31.48
CA LYS A 17 4.23 9.25 -31.36
C LYS A 17 5.39 9.37 -30.39
N GLU A 18 6.38 10.18 -30.76
CA GLU A 18 7.57 10.44 -29.93
C GLU A 18 7.46 11.84 -29.32
N PHE A 19 7.84 11.94 -28.04
CA PHE A 19 7.86 13.16 -27.27
C PHE A 19 9.25 13.35 -26.68
N THR A 20 9.92 14.45 -27.01
CA THR A 20 11.16 14.85 -26.35
C THR A 20 10.84 15.33 -24.93
N ALA A 21 11.58 14.84 -23.93
CA ALA A 21 11.41 15.22 -22.53
C ALA A 21 12.70 14.99 -21.74
N ASP A 22 12.89 15.76 -20.66
CA ASP A 22 14.02 15.60 -19.73
C ASP A 22 13.72 14.61 -18.59
N GLY A 23 12.45 14.25 -18.38
CA GLY A 23 12.03 13.27 -17.39
C GLY A 23 10.70 12.59 -17.73
N LEU A 24 10.49 11.40 -17.18
CA LEU A 24 9.26 10.61 -17.28
C LEU A 24 8.85 10.15 -15.88
N PHE A 25 7.60 10.40 -15.51
CA PHE A 25 7.01 9.89 -14.28
C PHE A 25 5.85 8.96 -14.62
N VAL A 26 5.89 7.73 -14.09
CA VAL A 26 4.89 6.70 -14.38
C VAL A 26 3.98 6.53 -13.17
N PHE A 27 2.71 6.92 -13.32
CA PHE A 27 1.67 6.84 -12.29
C PHE A 27 0.50 5.98 -12.79
N ILE A 28 0.72 4.67 -12.94
CA ILE A 28 -0.30 3.72 -13.42
C ILE A 28 -0.95 2.90 -12.29
N GLY A 29 -0.77 3.34 -11.05
CA GLY A 29 -1.19 2.62 -9.84
C GLY A 29 -0.13 1.67 -9.31
N LEU A 30 -0.42 1.09 -8.15
CA LEU A 30 0.42 0.13 -7.44
C LEU A 30 -0.41 -1.13 -7.18
N ILE A 31 0.25 -2.29 -7.25
CA ILE A 31 -0.31 -3.56 -6.81
C ILE A 31 0.26 -3.83 -5.42
N PRO A 32 -0.57 -3.95 -4.37
CA PRO A 32 -0.08 -4.24 -3.03
C PRO A 32 0.48 -5.67 -2.97
N ASN A 33 1.49 -5.88 -2.13
CA ASN A 33 2.15 -7.19 -1.92
C ASN A 33 1.32 -8.09 -0.99
N THR A 34 0.04 -8.28 -1.29
CA THR A 34 -0.95 -8.98 -0.44
C THR A 34 -1.39 -10.32 -1.03
N GLN A 35 -0.78 -10.79 -2.12
CA GLN A 35 -1.19 -12.03 -2.79
C GLN A 35 -1.11 -13.26 -1.87
N PHE A 36 -0.21 -13.22 -0.87
CA PHE A 36 -0.08 -14.27 0.14
C PHE A 36 -1.28 -14.36 1.11
N LEU A 37 -2.14 -13.34 1.15
CA LEU A 37 -3.35 -13.28 1.98
C LEU A 37 -4.60 -13.79 1.25
N ALA A 38 -4.49 -14.20 -0.03
CA ALA A 38 -5.65 -14.57 -0.85
C ALA A 38 -6.53 -15.67 -0.23
N ASP A 39 -5.92 -16.60 0.50
CA ASP A 39 -6.61 -17.71 1.19
C ASP A 39 -6.76 -17.47 2.71
N SER A 40 -6.59 -16.22 3.16
CA SER A 40 -6.75 -15.83 4.56
C SER A 40 -8.10 -15.21 4.84
N ASP A 41 -8.47 -15.12 6.12
CA ASP A 41 -9.68 -14.40 6.55
C ASP A 41 -9.52 -12.86 6.53
N VAL A 42 -8.35 -12.32 6.17
CA VAL A 42 -8.11 -10.87 6.14
C VAL A 42 -8.85 -10.24 4.95
N GLU A 43 -9.71 -9.27 5.25
CA GLU A 43 -10.49 -8.55 4.25
C GLU A 43 -9.60 -7.64 3.38
N LEU A 44 -9.72 -7.79 2.06
CA LEU A 44 -9.05 -6.96 1.07
C LEU A 44 -10.08 -6.16 0.27
N ASP A 45 -9.73 -4.94 -0.13
CA ASP A 45 -10.54 -4.16 -1.05
C ASP A 45 -10.42 -4.68 -2.50
N LEU A 46 -11.20 -4.10 -3.43
CA LEU A 46 -11.17 -4.50 -4.85
C LEU A 46 -9.79 -4.31 -5.52
N GLY A 47 -8.92 -3.49 -4.95
CA GLY A 47 -7.53 -3.29 -5.39
C GLY A 47 -6.53 -4.21 -4.70
N GLY A 48 -6.99 -5.10 -3.80
CA GLY A 48 -6.16 -6.01 -3.02
C GLY A 48 -5.50 -5.40 -1.80
N HIS A 49 -5.87 -4.18 -1.38
CA HIS A 49 -5.30 -3.57 -0.16
C HIS A 49 -6.03 -4.06 1.08
N ILE A 50 -5.32 -4.13 2.20
CA ILE A 50 -5.91 -4.58 3.47
C ILE A 50 -6.88 -3.52 3.99
N VAL A 51 -8.12 -3.93 4.26
CA VAL A 51 -9.13 -3.08 4.90
C VAL A 51 -8.85 -3.01 6.40
N THR A 52 -8.87 -1.80 6.96
CA THR A 52 -8.73 -1.58 8.40
C THR A 52 -9.70 -0.53 8.90
N ASP A 53 -9.91 -0.51 10.22
CA ASP A 53 -10.58 0.60 10.89
C ASP A 53 -9.61 1.79 11.17
N GLU A 54 -10.10 2.80 11.89
CA GLU A 54 -9.34 4.01 12.29
C GLU A 54 -8.18 3.72 13.25
N HIS A 55 -8.17 2.52 13.85
CA HIS A 55 -7.13 2.03 14.76
C HIS A 55 -6.20 1.03 14.07
N LEU A 56 -6.26 0.90 12.74
CA LEU A 56 -5.40 0.01 11.95
C LEU A 56 -5.62 -1.49 12.24
N ARG A 57 -6.78 -1.84 12.81
CA ARG A 57 -7.20 -3.22 13.03
C ARG A 57 -7.82 -3.76 11.74
N THR A 58 -7.46 -4.99 11.39
CA THR A 58 -8.18 -5.73 10.34
C THR A 58 -9.47 -6.32 10.90
N ASN A 59 -10.26 -6.97 10.05
CA ASN A 59 -11.41 -7.77 10.48
C ASN A 59 -11.03 -9.01 11.31
N VAL A 60 -9.76 -9.45 11.27
CA VAL A 60 -9.26 -10.58 12.05
C VAL A 60 -8.68 -10.08 13.39
N PRO A 61 -9.24 -10.49 14.55
CA PRO A 61 -8.74 -10.04 15.85
C PRO A 61 -7.26 -10.37 16.06
N GLY A 62 -6.50 -9.38 16.53
CA GLY A 62 -5.05 -9.52 16.75
C GLY A 62 -4.20 -9.32 15.50
N VAL A 63 -4.81 -9.11 14.33
CA VAL A 63 -4.12 -8.79 13.07
C VAL A 63 -4.32 -7.32 12.71
N PHE A 64 -3.22 -6.65 12.41
CA PHE A 64 -3.16 -5.21 12.14
C PHE A 64 -2.39 -4.97 10.84
N ALA A 65 -2.65 -3.84 10.17
CA ALA A 65 -1.95 -3.46 8.95
C ALA A 65 -1.63 -1.96 8.96
N SER A 66 -0.47 -1.58 8.40
CA SER A 66 -0.02 -0.19 8.34
C SER A 66 0.79 0.08 7.07
N GLY A 67 0.79 1.32 6.61
CA GLY A 67 1.51 1.75 5.42
C GLY A 67 0.79 1.41 4.12
N ASP A 68 1.53 1.45 3.01
CA ASP A 68 1.01 1.41 1.64
C ASP A 68 0.20 0.14 1.28
N VAL A 69 0.28 -0.90 2.11
CA VAL A 69 -0.52 -2.13 1.96
C VAL A 69 -2.00 -1.93 2.31
N ARG A 70 -2.33 -0.85 3.02
CA ARG A 70 -3.66 -0.55 3.56
C ARG A 70 -4.53 0.21 2.57
N SER A 71 -5.83 -0.08 2.59
CA SER A 71 -6.80 0.68 1.81
C SER A 71 -6.84 2.14 2.27
N GLY A 72 -6.78 3.07 1.31
CA GLY A 72 -6.75 4.51 1.59
C GLY A 72 -5.43 5.05 2.15
N ALA A 73 -4.33 4.29 2.06
CA ALA A 73 -3.00 4.79 2.40
C ALA A 73 -2.61 6.01 1.54
N THR A 74 -1.90 6.97 2.13
CA THR A 74 -1.47 8.19 1.44
C THR A 74 -0.24 7.99 0.54
N MET A 75 0.37 6.81 0.57
CA MET A 75 1.58 6.46 -0.17
C MET A 75 2.76 7.39 0.16
N GLN A 76 2.89 7.79 1.42
CA GLN A 76 3.92 8.70 1.92
C GLN A 76 4.71 8.07 3.08
N ILE A 77 6.04 8.22 3.04
CA ILE A 77 6.97 7.69 4.06
C ILE A 77 6.55 8.11 5.47
N ALA A 78 6.30 9.41 5.69
CA ALA A 78 5.95 9.92 7.02
C ALA A 78 4.62 9.35 7.53
N SER A 79 3.63 9.17 6.66
CA SER A 79 2.35 8.57 7.00
C SER A 79 2.52 7.09 7.37
N ALA A 80 3.25 6.32 6.56
CA ALA A 80 3.50 4.91 6.82
C ALA A 80 4.25 4.69 8.15
N VAL A 81 5.25 5.54 8.46
CA VAL A 81 5.95 5.50 9.75
C VAL A 81 5.01 5.82 10.92
N GLY A 82 4.15 6.84 10.77
CA GLY A 82 3.17 7.20 11.78
C GLY A 82 2.15 6.08 12.03
N GLU A 83 1.61 5.50 10.97
CA GLU A 83 0.70 4.34 11.05
C GLU A 83 1.37 3.14 11.72
N GLY A 84 2.63 2.84 11.40
CA GLY A 84 3.37 1.76 12.06
C GLY A 84 3.50 1.94 13.57
N ALA A 85 3.72 3.18 14.03
CA ALA A 85 3.74 3.50 15.46
C ALA A 85 2.36 3.30 16.12
N VAL A 86 1.29 3.73 15.45
CA VAL A 86 -0.10 3.53 15.92
C VAL A 86 -0.42 2.03 16.03
N ALA A 87 -0.13 1.25 14.98
CA ALA A 87 -0.37 -0.19 14.97
C ALA A 87 0.38 -0.90 16.11
N ALA A 88 1.63 -0.52 16.39
CA ALA A 88 2.40 -1.08 17.50
C ALA A 88 1.76 -0.80 18.88
N LEU A 89 1.21 0.41 19.08
CA LEU A 89 0.51 0.75 20.31
C LEU A 89 -0.79 -0.06 20.46
N GLN A 90 -1.53 -0.23 19.37
CA GLN A 90 -2.77 -1.01 19.35
C GLN A 90 -2.52 -2.51 19.57
N ILE A 91 -1.45 -3.07 18.99
CA ILE A 91 -1.00 -4.44 19.29
C ILE A 91 -0.71 -4.60 20.78
N ARG A 92 0.00 -3.64 21.38
CA ARG A 92 0.32 -3.68 22.82
C ARG A 92 -0.94 -3.65 23.68
N GLU A 93 -1.90 -2.79 23.35
CA GLU A 93 -3.19 -2.71 24.06
C GLU A 93 -3.96 -4.03 23.96
N TYR A 94 -4.08 -4.59 22.75
CA TYR A 94 -4.72 -5.89 22.51
C TYR A 94 -4.10 -7.02 23.34
N LEU A 95 -2.76 -7.11 23.37
CA LEU A 95 -2.05 -8.13 24.15
C LEU A 95 -2.22 -7.94 25.66
N GLN A 96 -2.28 -6.70 26.15
CA GLN A 96 -2.51 -6.43 27.56
C GLN A 96 -3.93 -6.78 28.00
N GLU A 97 -4.93 -6.54 27.15
CA GLU A 97 -6.30 -6.96 27.40
C GLU A 97 -6.38 -8.49 27.46
N LYS A 98 -5.78 -9.19 26.50
CA LYS A 98 -5.73 -10.65 26.50
C LYS A 98 -5.09 -11.23 27.76
N ALA A 99 -3.98 -10.65 28.22
CA ALA A 99 -3.32 -11.10 29.45
C ALA A 99 -4.13 -10.86 30.75
N ARG A 100 -5.18 -10.02 30.72
CA ARG A 100 -6.09 -9.80 31.87
C ARG A 100 -7.30 -10.71 31.84
N GLU A 101 -7.62 -11.28 30.68
CA GLU A 101 -8.72 -12.23 30.48
C GLU A 101 -8.33 -13.67 30.88
N GLU A 102 -7.03 -13.95 30.98
CA GLU A 102 -6.43 -15.21 31.46
C GLU A 102 -6.28 -15.23 33.00
#